data_AF-A0A6B0X212-F1
#
_entry.id   AF-A0A6B0X212-F1
#
_cell.length_a   1.000
_cell.length_b   1.000
_cell.length_c   1.000
_cell.angle_alpha   90.00
_cell.angle_beta   90.00
_cell.angle_gamma   90.00
#
_symmetry.space_group_name_H-M   'P 1'
#
loop_
_entity.id
_entity.type
_entity.pdbx_description
1 polymer ?
#
loop_
_entity_poly.entity_id
_entity_poly.type
_entity_poly.pdbx_seq_one_letter_code
_entity_poly.pdbx_strand_id
1 'polypeptide(L)'
;MKLSLSDAEENGRPYQIVTASWLILEENGIDNVAAALNDQDPETYSRGAWDWGSFDEQTGRATASLIVPDYYVGGMWEVNYIFMQDMALNGRGVYFTRPDHALGEEDIVTDENPATIEIKTKNPDTTPPILDLNRITIAAEPTNPTAPNGETKVDITFRVKDDISGYNSADLWLRDPQGVEHFNGHWISNEEFYKVYFTGDPTAWATYKQTIILPVGSAPGTWGLSEMVVYDKAHNMFRADFTEIVRFEVDSASAK
;
A
#
# COMPACT_ATOMS: atom_id res chain seq x y z
N MET A 1 -21.84 -4.71 14.57
CA MET A 1 -20.49 -5.34 14.61
C MET A 1 -19.98 -5.48 16.04
N LYS A 2 -19.04 -6.40 16.31
CA LYS A 2 -18.29 -6.49 17.58
C LYS A 2 -16.79 -6.53 17.29
N LEU A 3 -16.01 -5.89 18.15
CA LEU A 3 -14.55 -5.93 18.12
C LEU A 3 -14.01 -6.54 19.41
N SER A 4 -12.92 -7.28 19.30
CA SER A 4 -12.12 -7.73 20.44
C SER A 4 -10.64 -7.57 20.13
N LEU A 5 -9.85 -7.37 21.19
CA LEU A 5 -8.41 -7.20 21.11
C LEU A 5 -7.71 -8.40 21.75
N SER A 6 -6.66 -8.88 21.10
CA SER A 6 -5.72 -9.84 21.67
C SER A 6 -4.29 -9.45 21.33
N ASP A 7 -3.34 -9.87 22.16
CA ASP A 7 -1.92 -9.69 21.90
C ASP A 7 -1.32 -10.94 21.24
N ALA A 8 -0.35 -10.74 20.38
CA ALA A 8 0.45 -11.77 19.73
C ALA A 8 1.91 -11.33 19.65
N GLU A 9 2.79 -12.21 19.17
CA GLU A 9 4.21 -11.90 18.99
C GLU A 9 4.78 -12.52 17.73
N GLU A 10 5.75 -11.84 17.12
CA GLU A 10 6.58 -12.36 16.04
C GLU A 10 8.05 -12.08 16.41
N ASN A 11 8.85 -13.13 16.51
CA ASN A 11 10.28 -13.04 16.87
C ASN A 11 10.54 -12.25 18.17
N GLY A 12 9.64 -12.35 19.16
CA GLY A 12 9.74 -11.66 20.45
C GLY A 12 9.34 -10.18 20.42
N ARG A 13 8.85 -9.68 19.28
CA ARG A 13 8.23 -8.36 19.18
C ARG A 13 6.71 -8.49 19.30
N PRO A 14 6.06 -7.79 20.25
CA PRO A 14 4.62 -7.90 20.45
C PRO A 14 3.87 -7.12 19.38
N TYR A 15 2.70 -7.59 18.96
CA TYR A 15 1.73 -6.83 18.16
C TYR A 15 0.32 -7.15 18.65
N GLN A 16 -0.66 -6.36 18.21
CA GLN A 16 -2.06 -6.57 18.58
C GLN A 16 -2.85 -7.12 17.39
N ILE A 17 -3.90 -7.88 17.67
CA ILE A 17 -4.86 -8.36 16.68
C ILE A 17 -6.23 -7.85 17.07
N VAL A 18 -6.87 -7.12 16.16
CA VAL A 18 -8.27 -6.72 16.28
C VAL A 18 -9.11 -7.74 15.53
N THR A 19 -9.90 -8.53 16.26
CA THR A 19 -10.88 -9.42 15.63
C THR A 19 -12.18 -8.67 15.43
N ALA A 20 -12.52 -8.39 14.18
CA ALA A 20 -13.83 -7.89 13.79
C ALA A 20 -14.79 -9.07 13.60
N SER A 21 -15.99 -8.99 14.18
CA SER A 21 -17.01 -10.03 14.06
C SER A 21 -18.40 -9.45 13.80
N TRP A 22 -19.09 -10.04 12.83
CA TRP A 22 -20.46 -9.68 12.46
C TRP A 22 -21.28 -10.92 12.08
N LEU A 23 -22.59 -10.73 11.98
CA LEU A 23 -23.51 -11.78 11.55
C LEU A 23 -23.88 -11.56 10.09
N ILE A 24 -24.00 -12.65 9.35
CA ILE A 24 -24.48 -12.65 7.97
C ILE A 24 -25.71 -13.55 7.90
N LEU A 25 -26.75 -13.05 7.26
CA LEU A 25 -27.95 -13.82 6.92
C LEU A 25 -27.89 -14.15 5.43
N GLU A 26 -27.43 -15.36 5.12
CA GLU A 26 -27.34 -15.87 3.75
C GLU A 26 -27.79 -17.34 3.74
N GLU A 27 -28.66 -17.69 2.81
CA GLU A 27 -29.24 -19.03 2.70
C GLU A 27 -28.39 -19.96 1.81
N ASN A 28 -27.59 -19.40 0.91
CA ASN A 28 -26.82 -20.13 -0.11
C ASN A 28 -25.34 -20.32 0.25
N GLY A 29 -24.94 -19.94 1.46
CA GLY A 29 -23.56 -20.01 1.93
C GLY A 29 -22.71 -18.80 1.51
N ILE A 30 -21.53 -18.68 2.12
CA ILE A 30 -20.61 -17.56 1.96
C ILE A 30 -19.27 -18.07 1.42
N ASP A 31 -18.79 -17.44 0.34
CA ASP A 31 -17.49 -17.72 -0.26
C ASP A 31 -16.40 -16.95 0.46
N ASN A 32 -16.54 -15.62 0.54
CA ASN A 32 -15.51 -14.75 1.10
C ASN A 32 -16.10 -13.67 2.02
N VAL A 33 -15.33 -13.32 3.04
CA VAL A 33 -15.58 -12.17 3.90
C VAL A 33 -14.28 -11.43 4.14
N ALA A 34 -14.33 -10.12 4.34
CA ALA A 34 -13.16 -9.34 4.72
C ALA A 34 -13.57 -8.09 5.52
N ALA A 35 -12.61 -7.51 6.22
CA ALA A 35 -12.79 -6.26 6.94
C ALA A 35 -11.57 -5.34 6.76
N ALA A 36 -11.83 -4.03 6.86
CA ALA A 36 -10.80 -3.00 6.92
C ALA A 36 -10.93 -2.20 8.23
N LEU A 37 -9.81 -1.86 8.84
CA LEU A 37 -9.74 -1.09 10.08
C LEU A 37 -8.74 0.05 9.92
N ASN A 38 -9.19 1.27 10.12
CA ASN A 38 -8.36 2.48 10.02
C ASN A 38 -8.18 3.14 11.38
N ASP A 39 -7.05 3.82 11.56
CA ASP A 39 -6.90 4.81 12.64
C ASP A 39 -7.70 6.09 12.32
N GLN A 40 -7.88 6.93 13.34
CA GLN A 40 -8.56 8.22 13.21
C GLN A 40 -7.58 9.42 13.11
N ASP A 41 -6.27 9.19 12.96
CA ASP A 41 -5.28 10.25 12.86
C ASP A 41 -5.10 10.69 11.39
N PRO A 42 -5.59 11.89 11.01
CA PRO A 42 -5.53 12.35 9.63
C PRO A 42 -4.12 12.65 9.13
N GLU A 43 -3.14 12.77 10.04
CA GLU A 43 -1.74 13.07 9.72
C GLU A 43 -0.95 11.81 9.33
N THR A 44 -1.54 10.62 9.45
CA THR A 44 -0.86 9.36 9.13
C THR A 44 -1.28 8.81 7.77
N TYR A 45 -0.36 8.08 7.14
CA TYR A 45 -0.63 7.26 5.96
C TYR A 45 -0.94 5.81 6.31
N SER A 46 -0.96 5.45 7.61
CA SER A 46 -1.20 4.11 8.14
C SER A 46 -2.67 3.68 8.01
N ARG A 47 -3.21 3.81 6.81
CA ARG A 47 -4.60 3.53 6.51
C ARG A 47 -4.76 2.04 6.28
N GLY A 48 -5.31 1.36 7.27
CA GLY A 48 -5.98 0.10 7.03
C GLY A 48 -5.13 -1.11 7.35
N ALA A 49 -5.44 -1.76 8.47
CA ALA A 49 -5.32 -3.20 8.51
C ALA A 49 -6.46 -3.79 7.67
N TRP A 50 -6.13 -4.61 6.68
CA TRP A 50 -7.09 -5.38 5.88
C TRP A 50 -6.78 -6.86 6.03
N ASP A 51 -7.81 -7.67 6.23
CA ASP A 51 -7.66 -9.11 6.15
C ASP A 51 -8.90 -9.81 5.61
N TRP A 52 -8.67 -10.91 4.91
CA TRP A 52 -9.71 -11.88 4.60
C TRP A 52 -10.07 -12.63 5.86
N GLY A 53 -11.36 -12.86 6.05
CA GLY A 53 -11.90 -13.53 7.21
C GLY A 53 -12.36 -14.94 6.93
N SER A 54 -13.03 -15.50 7.92
CA SER A 54 -13.71 -16.79 7.87
C SER A 54 -15.17 -16.64 8.24
N PHE A 55 -16.00 -17.57 7.75
CA PHE A 55 -17.42 -17.65 8.06
C PHE A 55 -17.75 -18.99 8.72
N ASP A 56 -18.50 -18.94 9.81
CA ASP A 56 -19.06 -20.10 10.49
C ASP A 56 -20.56 -20.22 10.17
N GLU A 57 -20.90 -21.21 9.32
CA GLU A 57 -22.27 -21.50 8.90
C GLU A 57 -23.21 -21.88 10.06
N GLN A 58 -22.69 -22.50 11.13
CA GLN A 58 -23.54 -22.94 12.25
C GLN A 58 -24.04 -21.76 13.08
N THR A 59 -23.22 -20.72 13.20
CA THR A 59 -23.53 -19.53 14.00
C THR A 59 -23.91 -18.33 13.15
N GLY A 60 -23.75 -18.41 11.82
CA GLY A 60 -23.92 -17.31 10.87
C GLY A 60 -22.91 -16.17 11.09
N ARG A 61 -21.74 -16.48 11.66
CA ARG A 61 -20.77 -15.48 12.12
C ARG A 61 -19.59 -15.39 11.18
N ALA A 62 -19.31 -14.18 10.71
CA ALA A 62 -18.07 -13.83 10.03
C ALA A 62 -17.07 -13.24 11.03
N THR A 63 -15.78 -13.52 10.81
CA THR A 63 -14.67 -12.99 11.58
C THR A 63 -13.47 -12.64 10.70
N ALA A 64 -12.83 -11.49 10.91
CA ALA A 64 -11.56 -11.12 10.27
C ALA A 64 -10.54 -10.69 11.34
N SER A 65 -9.28 -11.07 11.16
CA SER A 65 -8.19 -10.85 12.13
C SER A 65 -7.24 -9.77 11.64
N LEU A 66 -7.45 -8.54 12.10
CA LEU A 66 -6.75 -7.38 11.60
C LEU A 66 -5.50 -7.14 12.44
N ILE A 67 -4.32 -7.34 11.83
CA ILE A 67 -3.02 -7.20 12.49
C ILE A 67 -2.68 -5.72 12.67
N VAL A 68 -2.30 -5.36 13.89
CA VAL A 68 -1.89 -4.01 14.29
C VAL A 68 -0.49 -4.08 14.92
N PRO A 69 0.57 -3.88 14.12
CA PRO A 69 1.96 -3.89 14.59
C PRO A 69 2.25 -2.79 15.62
N ASP A 70 3.35 -2.93 16.37
CA ASP A 70 3.75 -1.94 17.38
C ASP A 70 4.20 -0.57 16.82
N TYR A 71 4.42 -0.52 15.50
CA TYR A 71 4.76 0.69 14.74
C TYR A 71 3.56 1.41 14.13
N TYR A 72 2.35 0.87 14.24
CA TYR A 72 1.15 1.65 13.90
C TYR A 72 0.88 2.72 14.95
N VAL A 73 0.17 3.78 14.57
CA VAL A 73 -0.20 4.84 15.50
C VAL A 73 -1.28 4.35 16.46
N GLY A 74 -1.03 4.50 17.76
CA GLY A 74 -2.02 4.18 18.80
C GLY A 74 -3.15 5.21 18.82
N GLY A 75 -4.29 4.84 19.41
CA GLY A 75 -5.46 5.73 19.46
C GLY A 75 -6.74 4.97 19.20
N MET A 76 -7.79 5.70 18.82
CA MET A 76 -9.06 5.09 18.42
C MET A 76 -8.98 4.62 16.97
N TRP A 77 -9.23 3.34 16.75
CA TRP A 77 -9.34 2.72 15.44
C TRP A 77 -10.78 2.31 15.19
N GLU A 78 -11.19 2.30 13.93
CA GLU A 78 -12.56 2.07 13.53
C GLU A 78 -12.65 1.11 12.33
N VAL A 79 -13.60 0.17 12.37
CA VAL A 79 -13.88 -0.67 11.20
C VAL A 79 -14.71 0.15 10.23
N ASN A 80 -14.07 0.60 9.15
CA ASN A 80 -14.68 1.49 8.17
C ASN A 80 -15.29 0.74 6.99
N TYR A 81 -15.00 -0.55 6.82
CA TYR A 81 -15.52 -1.35 5.72
C TYR A 81 -15.55 -2.84 6.02
N ILE A 82 -16.59 -3.52 5.53
CA ILE A 82 -16.60 -4.98 5.37
C ILE A 82 -17.00 -5.38 3.96
N PHE A 83 -16.52 -6.53 3.53
CA PHE A 83 -16.92 -7.19 2.30
C PHE A 83 -17.49 -8.56 2.61
N MET A 84 -18.54 -8.94 1.87
CA MET A 84 -19.19 -10.24 1.95
C MET A 84 -19.54 -10.70 0.54
N GLN A 85 -19.30 -11.96 0.23
CA GLN A 85 -19.60 -12.57 -1.05
C GLN A 85 -20.23 -13.94 -0.85
N ASP A 86 -21.36 -14.19 -1.52
CA ASP A 86 -22.02 -15.50 -1.49
C ASP A 86 -21.33 -16.52 -2.43
N MET A 87 -21.71 -17.78 -2.33
CA MET A 87 -21.21 -18.86 -3.20
C MET A 87 -21.56 -18.71 -4.69
N ALA A 88 -22.51 -17.83 -5.02
CA ALA A 88 -22.87 -17.48 -6.39
C ALA A 88 -22.09 -16.25 -6.90
N LEU A 89 -21.12 -15.76 -6.11
CA LEU A 89 -20.26 -14.61 -6.37
C LEU A 89 -20.97 -13.25 -6.34
N ASN A 90 -22.19 -13.17 -5.78
CA ASN A 90 -22.81 -11.89 -5.50
C ASN A 90 -22.11 -11.25 -4.29
N GLY A 91 -21.40 -10.17 -4.54
CA GLY A 91 -20.65 -9.42 -3.52
C GLY A 91 -21.37 -8.17 -3.06
N ARG A 92 -21.27 -7.87 -1.77
CA ARG A 92 -21.66 -6.58 -1.20
C ARG A 92 -20.57 -6.07 -0.26
N GLY A 93 -20.13 -4.84 -0.53
CA GLY A 93 -19.38 -4.02 0.42
C GLY A 93 -20.32 -3.19 1.28
N VAL A 94 -19.99 -3.02 2.55
CA VAL A 94 -20.68 -2.08 3.45
C VAL A 94 -19.63 -1.15 4.01
N TYR A 95 -19.78 0.14 3.74
CA TYR A 95 -18.99 1.18 4.35
C TYR A 95 -19.64 1.61 5.67
N PHE A 96 -18.80 1.79 6.68
CA PHE A 96 -19.21 2.37 7.95
C PHE A 96 -18.72 3.81 7.99
N THR A 97 -19.37 4.68 7.21
CA THR A 97 -19.08 6.11 7.26
C THR A 97 -19.97 6.79 8.31
N ARG A 98 -19.67 8.05 8.62
CA ARG A 98 -20.64 8.88 9.32
C ARG A 98 -21.86 9.08 8.40
N PRO A 99 -23.09 8.90 8.88
CA PRO A 99 -24.30 8.90 8.05
C PRO A 99 -24.60 10.23 7.30
N ASP A 100 -23.77 11.26 7.47
CA ASP A 100 -23.78 12.53 6.75
C ASP A 100 -22.85 12.60 5.53
N HIS A 101 -22.06 11.55 5.25
CA HIS A 101 -21.07 11.52 4.17
C HIS A 101 -21.11 10.21 3.37
N ALA A 102 -22.12 10.06 2.51
CA ALA A 102 -22.14 8.98 1.53
C ALA A 102 -20.96 9.13 0.53
N LEU A 103 -20.21 8.04 0.30
CA LEU A 103 -19.13 7.97 -0.69
C LEU A 103 -19.63 7.59 -2.10
N GLY A 104 -20.94 7.72 -2.37
CA GLY A 104 -21.55 7.45 -3.67
C GLY A 104 -23.00 7.92 -3.78
N GLU A 105 -23.56 7.90 -4.99
CA GLU A 105 -25.01 8.05 -5.23
C GLU A 105 -25.71 6.72 -4.95
N GLU A 106 -25.77 6.30 -3.69
CA GLU A 106 -26.58 5.14 -3.29
C GLU A 106 -27.99 5.59 -2.83
N ASP A 107 -29.02 4.94 -3.37
CA ASP A 107 -30.43 5.21 -3.05
C ASP A 107 -30.78 4.87 -1.57
N ILE A 108 -29.91 4.14 -0.88
CA ILE A 108 -30.09 3.73 0.52
C ILE A 108 -28.76 3.95 1.26
N VAL A 109 -28.72 4.93 2.14
CA VAL A 109 -27.64 5.07 3.13
C VAL A 109 -27.78 3.92 4.13
N THR A 110 -27.04 2.82 3.92
CA THR A 110 -26.92 1.73 4.89
C THR A 110 -25.76 1.93 5.86
N ASP A 111 -25.11 3.09 5.80
CA ASP A 111 -23.93 3.39 6.59
C ASP A 111 -24.30 3.45 8.07
N GLU A 112 -23.80 2.46 8.80
CA GLU A 112 -23.85 2.43 10.26
C GLU A 112 -22.62 3.15 10.82
N ASN A 113 -22.76 3.71 12.02
CA ASN A 113 -21.59 4.21 12.74
C ASN A 113 -20.56 3.08 12.91
N PRO A 114 -19.27 3.35 12.66
CA PRO A 114 -18.26 2.32 12.73
C PRO A 114 -18.10 1.81 14.17
N ALA A 115 -17.83 0.52 14.32
CA ALA A 115 -17.37 -0.02 15.59
C ALA A 115 -15.94 0.46 15.84
N THR A 116 -15.68 0.95 17.04
CA THR A 116 -14.39 1.54 17.42
C THR A 116 -13.70 0.74 18.53
N ILE A 117 -12.37 0.75 18.55
CA ILE A 117 -11.56 0.14 19.60
C ILE A 117 -10.32 1.00 19.90
N GLU A 118 -9.91 1.05 21.17
CA GLU A 118 -8.68 1.75 21.57
C GLU A 118 -7.47 0.82 21.38
N ILE A 119 -6.51 1.25 20.58
CA ILE A 119 -5.23 0.59 20.30
C ILE A 119 -4.11 1.28 21.05
N LYS A 120 -3.18 0.50 21.60
CA LYS A 120 -2.04 1.02 22.38
C LYS A 120 -0.74 0.45 21.83
N THR A 121 -0.10 1.23 20.97
CA THR A 121 1.23 0.92 20.45
C THR A 121 2.31 1.67 21.24
N LYS A 122 3.54 1.17 21.16
CA LYS A 122 4.67 1.69 21.96
C LYS A 122 5.73 2.39 21.11
N ASN A 123 5.75 2.15 19.80
CA ASN A 123 6.80 2.61 18.92
C ASN A 123 6.24 3.09 17.57
N PRO A 124 5.26 4.01 17.57
CA PRO A 124 4.59 4.42 16.34
C PRO A 124 5.58 5.02 15.34
N ASP A 125 5.45 4.61 14.09
CA ASP A 125 6.22 5.10 12.96
C ASP A 125 5.31 5.97 12.09
N THR A 126 5.70 7.24 11.96
CA THR A 126 4.99 8.25 11.17
C THR A 126 5.93 8.93 10.17
N THR A 127 7.17 8.43 10.05
CA THR A 127 8.17 9.06 9.20
C THR A 127 8.34 8.26 7.91
N PRO A 128 8.39 8.93 6.74
CA PRO A 128 8.63 8.22 5.50
C PRO A 128 10.00 7.55 5.42
N PRO A 129 10.13 6.46 4.64
CA PRO A 129 11.42 5.88 4.33
C PRO A 129 12.26 6.85 3.50
N ILE A 130 13.59 6.73 3.61
CA ILE A 130 14.54 7.58 2.92
C ILE A 130 15.09 6.85 1.69
N LEU A 131 14.81 7.39 0.50
CA LEU A 131 15.40 6.96 -0.77
C LEU A 131 16.72 7.71 -1.04
N ASP A 132 17.80 6.99 -1.33
CA ASP A 132 19.07 7.59 -1.77
C ASP A 132 19.01 7.97 -3.25
N LEU A 133 18.63 9.23 -3.51
CA LEU A 133 18.52 9.78 -4.87
C LEU A 133 19.83 9.72 -5.67
N ASN A 134 20.99 9.63 -4.99
CA ASN A 134 22.31 9.53 -5.65
C ASN A 134 22.73 8.07 -5.92
N ARG A 135 21.87 7.10 -5.61
CA ARG A 135 22.11 5.65 -5.77
C ARG A 135 20.97 4.94 -6.48
N ILE A 136 20.33 5.64 -7.41
CA ILE A 136 19.42 5.06 -8.39
C ILE A 136 20.20 4.78 -9.66
N THR A 137 20.15 3.55 -10.16
CA THR A 137 20.77 3.18 -11.45
C THR A 137 19.75 2.49 -12.34
N ILE A 138 19.82 2.77 -13.64
CA ILE A 138 18.95 2.18 -14.66
C ILE A 138 19.85 1.68 -15.79
N ALA A 139 19.75 0.40 -16.11
CA ALA A 139 20.42 -0.23 -17.24
C ALA A 139 19.37 -0.86 -18.15
N ALA A 140 19.45 -0.59 -19.45
CA ALA A 140 18.51 -1.13 -20.42
C ALA A 140 19.26 -1.82 -21.56
N GLU A 141 18.84 -3.04 -21.89
CA GLU A 141 19.42 -3.84 -22.97
C GLU A 141 18.30 -4.45 -23.84
N PRO A 142 18.35 -4.31 -25.18
CA PRO A 142 17.43 -5.01 -26.06
C PRO A 142 17.55 -6.53 -25.84
N THR A 143 16.42 -7.23 -25.71
CA THR A 143 16.45 -8.70 -25.58
C THR A 143 16.85 -9.37 -26.90
N ASN A 144 16.65 -8.69 -28.03
CA ASN A 144 17.11 -9.08 -29.35
C ASN A 144 18.05 -8.02 -29.96
N PRO A 145 19.37 -8.07 -29.69
CA PRO A 145 20.32 -7.04 -30.13
C PRO A 145 20.53 -6.98 -31.65
N THR A 146 20.38 -8.09 -32.37
CA THR A 146 20.65 -8.16 -33.81
C THR A 146 19.45 -7.74 -34.67
N ALA A 147 18.23 -7.86 -34.12
CA ALA A 147 17.01 -7.35 -34.73
C ALA A 147 16.08 -6.77 -33.65
N PRO A 148 16.38 -5.55 -33.14
CA PRO A 148 15.57 -4.93 -32.11
C PRO A 148 14.11 -4.76 -32.56
N ASN A 149 13.20 -5.33 -31.79
CA ASN A 149 11.75 -5.28 -32.02
C ASN A 149 11.02 -4.46 -30.95
N GLY A 150 11.74 -3.65 -30.19
CA GLY A 150 11.23 -2.88 -29.05
C GLY A 150 11.28 -3.62 -27.71
N GLU A 151 11.37 -4.96 -27.70
CA GLU A 151 11.48 -5.70 -26.45
C GLU A 151 12.83 -5.43 -25.77
N THR A 152 12.78 -4.95 -24.53
CA THR A 152 13.95 -4.43 -23.81
C THR A 152 13.88 -4.83 -22.36
N LYS A 153 14.96 -5.42 -21.84
CA LYS A 153 15.11 -5.68 -20.41
C LYS A 153 15.67 -4.43 -19.74
N VAL A 154 14.97 -3.92 -18.74
CA VAL A 154 15.33 -2.75 -17.95
C VAL A 154 15.57 -3.19 -16.51
N ASP A 155 16.80 -3.05 -16.04
CA ASP A 155 17.24 -3.31 -14.67
C ASP A 155 17.35 -1.98 -13.93
N ILE A 156 16.53 -1.78 -12.90
CA ILE A 156 16.55 -0.60 -12.02
C ILE A 156 17.06 -1.04 -10.65
N THR A 157 18.05 -0.33 -10.10
CA THR A 157 18.49 -0.52 -8.72
C THR A 157 18.31 0.76 -7.93
N PHE A 158 17.88 0.64 -6.68
CA PHE A 158 17.71 1.79 -5.79
C PHE A 158 18.03 1.39 -4.35
N ARG A 159 18.26 2.37 -3.49
CA ARG A 159 18.69 2.15 -2.11
C ARG A 159 17.78 2.89 -1.14
N VAL A 160 17.26 2.17 -0.15
CA VAL A 160 16.30 2.68 0.84
C VAL A 160 16.77 2.31 2.24
N LYS A 161 16.46 3.16 3.20
CA LYS A 161 16.45 2.84 4.63
C LYS A 161 15.23 3.48 5.27
N ASP A 162 14.93 3.07 6.48
CA ASP A 162 13.82 3.57 7.27
C ASP A 162 14.27 3.77 8.72
N ASP A 163 13.48 4.42 9.58
CA ASP A 163 13.86 4.57 11.00
C ASP A 163 13.26 3.49 11.90
N ILE A 164 12.09 2.92 11.58
CA ILE A 164 11.35 2.00 12.46
C ILE A 164 10.76 0.79 11.72
N SER A 165 9.83 1.00 10.79
CA SER A 165 9.00 -0.09 10.23
C SER A 165 9.66 -0.84 9.09
N GLY A 166 10.65 -0.24 8.44
CA GLY A 166 11.42 -0.84 7.34
C GLY A 166 10.71 -0.74 5.98
N TYR A 167 11.47 -0.92 4.90
CA TYR A 167 10.95 -0.85 3.53
C TYR A 167 9.92 -1.95 3.23
N ASN A 168 8.88 -1.61 2.45
CA ASN A 168 7.83 -2.52 2.00
C ASN A 168 7.78 -2.63 0.47
N SER A 169 7.58 -1.52 -0.22
CA SER A 169 7.36 -1.52 -1.66
C SER A 169 7.75 -0.20 -2.31
N ALA A 170 7.82 -0.18 -3.65
CA ALA A 170 8.01 1.02 -4.42
C ALA A 170 7.15 1.02 -5.68
N ASP A 171 6.61 2.16 -6.01
CA ASP A 171 5.99 2.43 -7.30
C ASP A 171 6.99 3.19 -8.18
N LEU A 172 7.09 2.80 -9.45
CA LEU A 172 7.98 3.39 -10.44
C LEU A 172 7.18 3.77 -11.68
N TRP A 173 7.28 5.02 -12.11
CA TRP A 173 6.70 5.49 -13.37
C TRP A 173 7.81 5.71 -14.41
N LEU A 174 7.69 5.02 -15.53
CA LEU A 174 8.57 5.18 -16.67
C LEU A 174 7.87 6.00 -17.75
N ARG A 175 8.49 7.09 -18.18
CA ARG A 175 8.04 7.89 -19.30
C ARG A 175 8.70 7.41 -20.58
N ASP A 176 7.87 7.11 -21.58
CA ASP A 176 8.35 6.75 -22.91
C ASP A 176 8.74 7.99 -23.76
N PRO A 177 9.40 7.80 -24.92
CA PRO A 177 9.78 8.91 -25.80
C PRO A 177 8.62 9.75 -26.35
N GLN A 178 7.39 9.26 -26.28
CA GLN A 178 6.18 9.97 -26.70
C GLN A 178 5.54 10.74 -25.55
N GLY A 179 6.07 10.61 -24.32
CA GLY A 179 5.57 11.26 -23.11
C GLY A 179 4.49 10.48 -22.37
N VAL A 180 4.26 9.20 -22.71
CA VAL A 180 3.30 8.35 -22.01
C VAL A 180 3.94 7.73 -20.78
N GLU A 181 3.22 7.73 -19.66
CA GLU A 181 3.65 7.13 -18.39
C GLU A 181 3.26 5.66 -18.30
N HIS A 182 4.19 4.84 -17.80
CA HIS A 182 4.04 3.39 -17.64
C HIS A 182 4.36 3.00 -16.20
N PHE A 183 3.35 2.52 -15.48
CA PHE A 183 3.45 2.12 -14.07
C PHE A 183 4.11 0.74 -13.90
N ASN A 184 5.00 0.62 -12.92
CA ASN A 184 5.58 -0.64 -12.46
C ASN A 184 5.73 -0.64 -10.94
N GLY A 185 5.32 -1.71 -10.27
CA GLY A 185 5.55 -1.91 -8.84
C GLY A 185 6.76 -2.79 -8.55
N HIS A 186 7.47 -2.49 -7.47
CA HIS A 186 8.45 -3.35 -6.83
C HIS A 186 7.96 -3.68 -5.42
N TRP A 187 7.90 -4.96 -5.08
CA TRP A 187 7.56 -5.42 -3.74
C TRP A 187 8.82 -5.98 -3.09
N ILE A 188 8.96 -5.82 -1.77
CA ILE A 188 9.92 -6.61 -1.02
C ILE A 188 9.66 -8.10 -1.27
N SER A 189 10.66 -8.95 -1.02
CA SER A 189 10.56 -10.37 -1.33
C SER A 189 9.28 -10.98 -0.73
N ASN A 190 8.66 -11.95 -1.42
CA ASN A 190 7.42 -12.58 -0.97
C ASN A 190 7.52 -13.13 0.47
N GLU A 191 8.68 -13.63 0.87
CA GLU A 191 8.90 -14.11 2.25
C GLU A 191 8.82 -12.98 3.29
N GLU A 192 9.26 -11.78 2.93
CA GLU A 192 9.32 -10.62 3.80
C GLU A 192 8.01 -9.82 3.81
N PHE A 193 7.29 -9.85 2.69
CA PHE A 193 6.03 -9.15 2.52
C PHE A 193 5.01 -9.53 3.59
N TYR A 194 4.86 -10.84 3.86
CA TYR A 194 3.87 -11.37 4.81
C TYR A 194 4.29 -11.31 6.28
N LYS A 195 5.52 -10.91 6.59
CA LYS A 195 5.95 -10.75 8.00
C LYS A 195 5.36 -9.47 8.59
N VAL A 196 5.05 -9.52 9.88
CA VAL A 196 4.60 -8.34 10.62
C VAL A 196 5.74 -7.32 10.71
N TYR A 197 6.96 -7.79 10.98
CA TYR A 197 8.13 -6.96 11.17
C TYR A 197 9.16 -7.11 10.06
N PHE A 198 9.80 -6.00 9.71
CA PHE A 198 10.97 -5.99 8.84
C PHE A 198 12.12 -6.81 9.45
N THR A 199 12.73 -7.65 8.63
CA THR A 199 13.83 -8.52 8.99
C THR A 199 15.15 -7.77 8.87
N GLY A 200 15.81 -7.55 10.00
CA GLY A 200 17.11 -6.88 10.07
C GLY A 200 17.01 -5.49 10.70
N ASP A 201 17.99 -4.65 10.38
CA ASP A 201 18.05 -3.27 10.87
C ASP A 201 17.41 -2.33 9.83
N PRO A 202 16.24 -1.73 10.11
CA PRO A 202 15.57 -0.82 9.18
C PRO A 202 16.41 0.44 8.90
N THR A 203 17.27 0.84 9.85
CA THR A 203 18.13 2.03 9.74
C THR A 203 19.33 1.84 8.83
N ALA A 204 19.65 0.59 8.53
CA ALA A 204 20.70 0.24 7.60
C ALA A 204 20.19 0.39 6.15
N TRP A 205 21.01 1.00 5.32
CA TRP A 205 20.72 1.09 3.90
C TRP A 205 20.71 -0.28 3.21
N ALA A 206 19.60 -0.62 2.58
CA ALA A 206 19.45 -1.80 1.73
C ALA A 206 19.29 -1.42 0.26
N THR A 207 19.82 -2.24 -0.64
CA THR A 207 19.71 -2.06 -2.09
C THR A 207 18.71 -3.06 -2.66
N TYR A 208 17.77 -2.56 -3.46
CA TYR A 208 16.74 -3.34 -4.12
C TYR A 208 16.91 -3.27 -5.64
N LYS A 209 16.40 -4.28 -6.34
CA LYS A 209 16.48 -4.39 -7.81
C LYS A 209 15.11 -4.75 -8.37
N GLN A 210 14.66 -3.96 -9.34
CA GLN A 210 13.49 -4.25 -10.16
C GLN A 210 13.90 -4.54 -11.59
N THR A 211 13.35 -5.60 -12.18
CA THR A 211 13.56 -5.93 -13.60
C THR A 211 12.23 -5.80 -14.34
N ILE A 212 12.21 -4.99 -15.38
CA ILE A 212 11.04 -4.74 -16.23
C ILE A 212 11.36 -5.23 -17.63
N ILE A 213 10.43 -5.94 -18.26
CA ILE A 213 10.51 -6.30 -19.68
C ILE A 213 9.55 -5.39 -20.43
N LEU A 214 10.09 -4.43 -21.19
CA LEU A 214 9.29 -3.65 -22.12
C LEU A 214 8.83 -4.59 -23.25
N PRO A 215 7.54 -4.60 -23.62
CA PRO A 215 7.01 -5.54 -24.62
C PRO A 215 7.50 -5.23 -26.04
N VAL A 216 7.37 -6.22 -26.94
CA VAL A 216 7.54 -6.03 -28.38
C VAL A 216 6.70 -4.85 -28.87
N GLY A 217 7.30 -3.98 -29.68
CA GLY A 217 6.67 -2.77 -30.20
C GLY A 217 6.79 -1.55 -29.30
N SER A 218 7.48 -1.64 -28.16
CA SER A 218 7.77 -0.48 -27.31
C SER A 218 8.49 0.61 -28.10
N ALA A 219 8.12 1.87 -27.82
CA ALA A 219 8.59 3.03 -28.57
C ALA A 219 10.12 3.15 -28.51
N PRO A 220 10.81 3.26 -29.67
CA PRO A 220 12.25 3.44 -29.70
C PRO A 220 12.62 4.86 -29.23
N GLY A 221 13.66 4.97 -28.42
CA GLY A 221 14.17 6.26 -27.95
C GLY A 221 14.57 6.21 -26.48
N THR A 222 14.74 7.40 -25.89
CA THR A 222 15.08 7.55 -24.47
C THR A 222 13.84 7.41 -23.61
N TRP A 223 13.80 6.36 -22.80
CA TRP A 223 12.87 6.22 -21.69
C TRP A 223 13.51 6.85 -20.44
N GLY A 224 12.69 7.40 -19.55
CA GLY A 224 13.14 7.97 -18.28
C GLY A 224 12.31 7.46 -17.10
N LEU A 225 12.91 7.38 -15.91
CA LEU A 225 12.15 7.29 -14.67
C LEU A 225 11.63 8.70 -14.36
N SER A 226 10.31 8.89 -14.39
CA SER A 226 9.65 10.18 -14.17
C SER A 226 9.33 10.40 -12.70
N GLU A 227 8.88 9.36 -12.01
CA GLU A 227 8.52 9.40 -10.60
C GLU A 227 8.84 8.07 -9.92
N MET A 228 9.17 8.14 -8.63
CA MET A 228 9.26 6.98 -7.76
C MET A 228 8.63 7.29 -6.39
N VAL A 229 7.80 6.38 -5.89
CA VAL A 229 7.26 6.43 -4.53
C VAL A 229 7.76 5.21 -3.78
N VAL A 230 8.30 5.39 -2.58
CA VAL A 230 8.72 4.28 -1.70
C VAL A 230 7.83 4.26 -0.47
N TYR A 231 7.43 3.06 -0.05
CA TYR A 231 6.58 2.83 1.11
C TYR A 231 7.32 1.99 2.14
N ASP A 232 7.12 2.30 3.41
CA ASP A 232 7.54 1.46 4.53
C ASP A 232 6.42 0.47 4.95
N LYS A 233 6.66 -0.34 5.98
CA LYS A 233 5.64 -1.28 6.50
C LYS A 233 4.56 -0.58 7.35
N ALA A 234 4.81 0.64 7.84
CA ALA A 234 3.81 1.50 8.47
C ALA A 234 2.89 2.21 7.45
N HIS A 235 3.22 2.09 6.15
CA HIS A 235 2.60 2.72 4.99
C HIS A 235 2.90 4.22 4.84
N ASN A 236 3.91 4.76 5.54
CA ASN A 236 4.42 6.09 5.22
C ASN A 236 5.14 6.06 3.87
N MET A 237 5.08 7.17 3.14
CA MET A 237 5.58 7.22 1.78
C MET A 237 6.47 8.43 1.51
N PHE A 238 7.55 8.21 0.76
CA PHE A 238 8.36 9.26 0.18
C PHE A 238 8.22 9.25 -1.34
N ARG A 239 7.85 10.40 -1.91
CA ARG A 239 7.69 10.60 -3.36
C ARG A 239 8.84 11.44 -3.90
N ALA A 240 9.52 10.92 -4.92
CA ALA A 240 10.52 11.61 -5.70
C ALA A 240 10.02 11.83 -7.14
N ASP A 241 9.98 13.09 -7.56
CA ASP A 241 9.70 13.48 -8.94
C ASP A 241 11.03 13.83 -9.63
N PHE A 242 11.27 13.20 -10.77
CA PHE A 242 12.46 13.37 -11.61
C PHE A 242 12.16 14.13 -12.90
N THR A 243 10.92 14.57 -13.10
CA THR A 243 10.57 15.43 -14.22
C THR A 243 11.12 16.83 -13.97
N GLU A 244 11.97 17.32 -14.86
CA GLU A 244 12.39 18.72 -14.79
C GLU A 244 11.22 19.62 -15.19
N ILE A 245 10.71 20.39 -14.23
CA ILE A 245 9.80 21.50 -14.49
C ILE A 245 10.61 22.61 -15.17
N VAL A 246 10.15 23.07 -16.34
CA VAL A 246 10.71 24.21 -17.10
C VAL A 246 11.12 25.35 -16.16
N ARG A 247 12.41 25.64 -16.09
CA ARG A 247 12.94 26.85 -15.44
C ARG A 247 13.11 27.93 -16.51
N PHE A 248 12.43 29.07 -16.34
CA PHE A 248 12.74 30.28 -17.08
C PHE A 248 13.34 31.30 -16.12
N GLU A 249 14.48 31.88 -16.50
CA GLU A 249 15.02 33.08 -15.86
C GLU A 249 14.41 34.30 -16.56
N VAL A 250 13.89 35.25 -15.77
CA VAL A 250 13.50 36.56 -16.30
C VAL A 250 14.72 37.47 -16.15
N ASP A 251 15.39 37.77 -17.26
CA ASP A 251 16.42 38.80 -17.29
C ASP A 251 15.80 40.14 -16.90
N SER A 252 16.35 40.80 -15.87
CA SER A 252 16.03 42.18 -15.57
C SER A 252 16.73 43.12 -16.57
N ALA A 253 16.20 43.20 -17.78
CA ALA A 253 16.44 44.27 -18.75
C ALA A 253 15.07 44.65 -19.34
N SER A 254 14.53 45.86 -19.23
CA SER A 254 15.15 47.17 -19.09
C SER A 254 14.13 48.12 -18.45
N ALA A 255 14.52 48.85 -17.39
CA ALA A 255 13.88 50.12 -17.04
C ALA A 255 14.87 51.24 -17.41
N LYS A 256 14.70 51.80 -18.61
CA LYS A 256 15.16 53.14 -18.96
C LYS A 256 14.03 53.86 -19.65
#